data_AF-A0A6A6PIW6-F1
#
_entry.id   AF-A0A6A6PIW6-F1
#
_cell.length_a   1.000
_cell.length_b   1.000
_cell.length_c   1.000
_cell.angle_alpha   90.00
_cell.angle_beta   90.00
_cell.angle_gamma   90.00
#
_symmetry.space_group_name_H-M   'P 1'
#
loop_
_entity.id
_entity.type
_entity.pdbx_description
1 polymer ?
#
loop_
_entity_poly.entity_id
_entity_poly.type
_entity_poly.pdbx_seq_one_letter_code
_entity_poly.pdbx_strand_id
1 'polypeptide(L)'
;MASSPSRTSDDDFPIEELVFSCTVCQATISEVYATTESNKGFHSGSGDEDGIVTKLWIAECSHITCAKHLEDGAPPFHPKDLPPKAPCPKCVKDKGDDSPKDLYGIRGLGDGEYDAMIPAEWRRCPAIKLDSSVPGMSAVRFQYMALCQYARQARKHWKGSASKLSKAEAACSEERRQRRELQSQVQQLKKQTETVQDLESRLKKWEARKPVINREPL
;
A
#
# COMPACT_ATOMS: atom_id res chain seq x y z
N MET A 1 -44.30 10.20 -8.39
CA MET A 1 -43.67 8.99 -7.87
C MET A 1 -42.30 8.90 -8.50
N ALA A 2 -41.25 9.29 -7.77
CA ALA A 2 -39.89 9.29 -8.29
C ALA A 2 -39.32 7.87 -8.14
N SER A 3 -39.00 7.24 -9.27
CA SER A 3 -38.30 5.97 -9.32
C SER A 3 -36.92 6.14 -8.70
N SER A 4 -36.70 5.49 -7.56
CA SER A 4 -35.38 5.38 -6.94
C SER A 4 -34.42 4.71 -7.94
N PRO A 5 -33.21 5.25 -8.15
CA PRO A 5 -32.21 4.57 -8.96
C PRO A 5 -31.81 3.27 -8.25
N SER A 6 -31.87 2.17 -9.00
CA SER A 6 -31.36 0.87 -8.60
C SER A 6 -29.92 1.03 -8.11
N ARG A 7 -29.69 0.70 -6.83
CA ARG A 7 -28.34 0.52 -6.28
C ARG A 7 -27.70 -0.61 -7.08
N THR A 8 -26.87 -0.27 -8.07
CA THR A 8 -25.92 -1.22 -8.66
C THR A 8 -25.05 -1.72 -7.50
N SER A 9 -25.19 -3.00 -7.15
CA SER A 9 -24.52 -3.62 -6.03
C SER A 9 -23.02 -3.71 -6.30
N ASP A 10 -22.28 -2.69 -5.88
CA ASP A 10 -20.85 -2.72 -5.51
C ASP A 10 -20.56 -3.75 -4.36
N ASP A 11 -21.46 -4.70 -4.11
CA ASP A 11 -21.65 -5.43 -2.85
C ASP A 11 -21.10 -6.88 -2.86
N ASP A 12 -20.54 -7.34 -3.98
CA ASP A 12 -20.03 -8.72 -4.13
C ASP A 12 -18.49 -8.80 -4.09
N PHE A 13 -17.86 -8.09 -3.16
CA PHE A 13 -16.46 -8.40 -2.83
C PHE A 13 -16.41 -9.77 -2.11
N PRO A 14 -15.67 -10.77 -2.64
CA PRO A 14 -15.61 -12.10 -2.03
C PRO A 14 -15.15 -12.03 -0.58
N ILE A 15 -15.78 -12.81 0.29
CA ILE A 15 -15.43 -12.78 1.73
C ILE A 15 -14.07 -13.44 1.94
N GLU A 16 -13.74 -14.42 1.12
CA GLU A 16 -12.45 -15.10 1.05
C GLU A 16 -11.31 -14.09 0.83
N GLU A 17 -11.50 -13.09 -0.03
CA GLU A 17 -10.51 -12.02 -0.23
C GLU A 17 -10.30 -11.18 1.04
N LEU A 18 -11.32 -11.03 1.89
CA LEU A 18 -11.20 -10.35 3.19
C LEU A 18 -10.50 -11.22 4.22
N VAL A 19 -10.92 -12.48 4.35
CA VAL A 19 -10.39 -13.43 5.32
C VAL A 19 -8.94 -13.77 5.03
N PHE A 20 -8.59 -13.95 3.75
CA PHE A 20 -7.23 -14.20 3.32
C PHE A 20 -6.44 -12.92 3.00
N SER A 21 -6.81 -11.79 3.58
CA SER A 21 -6.03 -10.56 3.43
C SER A 21 -4.84 -10.50 4.39
N CYS A 22 -3.80 -9.77 4.00
CA CYS A 22 -2.66 -9.53 4.86
C CYS A 22 -3.08 -8.78 6.13
N THR A 23 -2.78 -9.34 7.30
CA THR A 23 -3.11 -8.76 8.61
C THR A 23 -2.42 -7.43 8.88
N VAL A 24 -1.32 -7.12 8.18
CA VAL A 24 -0.55 -5.89 8.35
C VAL A 24 -1.08 -4.74 7.49
N CYS A 25 -1.19 -4.94 6.17
CA CYS A 25 -1.61 -3.87 5.24
C CYS A 25 -3.03 -4.03 4.68
N GLN A 26 -3.72 -5.11 5.00
CA GLN A 26 -5.07 -5.44 4.49
C GLN A 26 -5.12 -5.60 2.96
N ALA A 27 -3.97 -5.88 2.32
CA ALA A 27 -3.92 -6.24 0.91
C ALA A 27 -4.55 -7.62 0.72
N THR A 28 -5.46 -7.75 -0.24
CA THR A 28 -6.09 -9.04 -0.54
C THR A 28 -5.25 -9.87 -1.50
N ILE A 29 -5.63 -11.12 -1.72
CA ILE A 29 -4.98 -12.00 -2.68
C ILE A 29 -4.94 -11.34 -4.06
N SER A 30 -6.09 -10.86 -4.55
CA SER A 30 -6.17 -10.16 -5.84
C SER A 30 -5.22 -8.97 -5.92
N GLU A 31 -5.08 -8.19 -4.85
CA GLU A 31 -4.19 -7.01 -4.85
C GLU A 31 -2.71 -7.39 -4.77
N VAL A 32 -2.37 -8.45 -4.05
CA VAL A 32 -0.99 -8.96 -3.94
C VAL A 32 -0.51 -9.53 -5.28
N TYR A 33 -1.41 -10.17 -6.02
CA TYR A 33 -1.11 -10.83 -7.29
C TYR A 33 -1.48 -10.02 -8.54
N ALA A 34 -2.07 -8.83 -8.40
CA ALA A 34 -2.42 -7.96 -9.54
C ALA A 34 -1.22 -7.57 -10.42
N THR A 35 -0.01 -7.57 -9.85
CA THR A 35 1.23 -7.27 -10.59
C THR A 35 2.00 -8.56 -10.89
N THR A 36 2.11 -8.89 -12.18
CA THR A 36 3.01 -9.90 -12.72
C THR A 36 4.45 -9.40 -12.62
N GLU A 37 5.04 -9.51 -11.43
CA GLU A 37 6.49 -9.39 -11.33
C GLU A 37 7.12 -10.58 -12.05
N SER A 38 8.06 -10.31 -12.96
CA SER A 38 8.84 -11.36 -13.63
C SER A 38 9.45 -12.28 -12.57
N ASN A 39 9.22 -13.59 -12.72
CA ASN A 39 9.64 -14.60 -11.75
C ASN A 39 11.16 -14.64 -11.53
N LYS A 40 11.99 -13.96 -12.35
CA LYS A 40 13.47 -13.95 -12.26
C LYS A 40 14.10 -15.34 -12.01
N GLY A 41 13.45 -16.42 -12.44
CA GLY A 41 13.89 -17.79 -12.19
C GLY A 41 13.60 -18.34 -10.77
N PHE A 42 12.70 -17.73 -10.00
CA PHE A 42 12.18 -18.27 -8.74
C PHE A 42 10.80 -18.90 -8.97
N HIS A 43 10.64 -20.14 -8.47
CA HIS A 43 9.48 -20.98 -8.75
C HIS A 43 9.09 -21.65 -7.43
N SER A 44 7.81 -21.67 -7.08
CA SER A 44 7.32 -22.33 -5.87
C SER A 44 6.95 -23.81 -6.08
N GLY A 45 7.31 -24.42 -7.21
CA GLY A 45 6.97 -25.81 -7.55
C GLY A 45 7.90 -26.45 -8.57
N SER A 46 7.94 -27.79 -8.58
CA SER A 46 8.72 -28.57 -9.55
C SER A 46 7.89 -28.83 -10.81
N GLY A 47 8.12 -28.05 -11.88
CA GLY A 47 7.77 -28.52 -13.23
C GLY A 47 7.23 -27.49 -14.23
N ASP A 48 6.78 -26.31 -13.82
CA ASP A 48 6.26 -25.32 -14.77
C ASP A 48 7.22 -24.14 -14.92
N GLU A 49 7.66 -23.88 -16.16
CA GLU A 49 8.51 -22.75 -16.51
C GLU A 49 7.81 -21.38 -16.23
N ASP A 50 6.51 -21.40 -15.93
CA ASP A 50 5.64 -20.26 -15.59
C ASP A 50 5.05 -20.33 -14.17
N GLY A 51 5.74 -20.95 -13.20
CA GLY A 51 5.21 -21.09 -11.82
C GLY A 51 4.95 -19.75 -11.11
N ILE A 52 3.77 -19.58 -10.49
CA ILE A 52 3.44 -18.37 -9.70
C ILE A 52 4.30 -18.33 -8.43
N VAL A 53 5.08 -17.26 -8.25
CA VAL A 53 5.84 -17.01 -7.02
C VAL A 53 4.88 -16.77 -5.85
N THR A 54 5.10 -17.45 -4.73
CA THR A 54 4.30 -17.25 -3.51
C THR A 54 4.60 -15.89 -2.88
N LYS A 55 3.57 -15.05 -2.75
CA LYS A 55 3.63 -13.67 -2.24
C LYS A 55 2.74 -13.46 -1.01
N LEU A 56 1.96 -14.46 -0.62
CA LEU A 56 1.10 -14.44 0.55
C LEU A 56 1.28 -15.74 1.33
N TRP A 57 1.38 -15.62 2.64
CA TRP A 57 1.73 -16.70 3.53
C TRP A 57 0.77 -16.72 4.73
N ILE A 58 0.28 -17.90 5.09
CA ILE A 58 -0.37 -18.14 6.38
C ILE A 58 0.67 -18.73 7.34
N ALA A 59 0.89 -18.08 8.48
CA ALA A 59 1.73 -18.62 9.53
C ALA A 59 0.96 -19.67 10.36
N GLU A 60 1.68 -20.57 11.04
CA GLU A 60 1.12 -21.55 11.99
C GLU A 60 0.19 -20.90 13.03
N CYS A 61 0.46 -19.64 13.42
CA CYS A 61 -0.39 -18.85 14.31
C CYS A 61 -1.64 -18.26 13.65
N SER A 62 -1.99 -18.71 12.43
CA SER A 62 -3.11 -18.28 11.59
C SER A 62 -3.09 -16.83 11.10
N HIS A 63 -2.01 -16.09 11.36
CA HIS A 63 -1.84 -14.75 10.80
C HIS A 63 -1.37 -14.81 9.35
N ILE A 64 -2.06 -14.07 8.49
CA ILE A 64 -1.73 -13.98 7.07
C ILE A 64 -0.86 -12.75 6.82
N THR A 65 0.23 -12.94 6.09
CA THR A 65 1.24 -11.91 5.83
C THR A 65 1.63 -11.94 4.36
N CYS A 66 1.61 -10.78 3.68
CA CYS A 66 2.17 -10.69 2.34
C CYS A 66 3.69 -10.49 2.40
N ALA A 67 4.37 -10.89 1.34
CA ALA A 67 5.82 -10.80 1.13
C ALA A 67 6.41 -9.45 1.58
N LYS A 68 5.74 -8.33 1.28
CA LYS A 68 6.17 -6.97 1.67
C LYS A 68 6.35 -6.74 3.18
N HIS A 69 5.74 -7.57 4.01
CA HIS A 69 5.84 -7.46 5.48
C HIS A 69 6.62 -8.62 6.11
N LEU A 70 7.11 -9.58 5.31
CA LEU A 70 8.13 -10.50 5.78
C LEU A 70 9.48 -9.80 5.77
N GLU A 71 10.35 -10.20 6.69
CA GLU A 71 11.75 -9.79 6.70
C GLU A 71 12.40 -10.16 5.35
N ASP A 72 13.16 -9.24 4.76
CA ASP A 72 13.76 -9.35 3.42
C ASP A 72 12.79 -9.56 2.24
N GLY A 73 11.48 -9.44 2.46
CA GLY A 73 10.48 -9.53 1.39
C GLY A 73 10.10 -10.95 0.97
N ALA A 74 10.71 -11.98 1.56
CA ALA A 74 10.43 -13.38 1.28
C ALA A 74 10.89 -14.24 2.46
N PRO A 75 10.27 -15.42 2.70
CA PRO A 75 10.81 -16.31 3.71
C PRO A 75 12.19 -16.85 3.31
N PRO A 76 13.04 -17.22 4.30
CA PRO A 76 14.34 -17.85 4.04
C PRO A 76 14.23 -19.12 3.18
N PHE A 77 15.34 -19.46 2.51
CA PHE A 77 15.47 -20.74 1.82
C PHE A 77 15.26 -21.91 2.77
N HIS A 78 14.52 -22.91 2.32
CA HIS A 78 14.10 -24.07 3.10
C HIS A 78 14.24 -25.35 2.25
N PRO A 79 14.44 -26.51 2.90
CA PRO A 79 14.37 -27.81 2.22
C PRO A 79 13.01 -28.02 1.55
N LYS A 80 12.98 -28.74 0.43
CA LYS A 80 11.77 -28.95 -0.39
C LYS A 80 10.56 -29.47 0.40
N ASP A 81 10.81 -30.31 1.42
CA ASP A 81 9.77 -31.02 2.15
C ASP A 81 9.42 -30.38 3.51
N LEU A 82 10.01 -29.22 3.82
CA LEU A 82 9.75 -28.50 5.06
C LEU A 82 9.18 -27.11 4.76
N PRO A 83 8.18 -26.63 5.52
CA PRO A 83 7.69 -25.29 5.34
C PRO A 83 8.80 -24.27 5.65
N PRO A 84 8.86 -23.14 4.91
CA PRO A 84 9.69 -22.02 5.30
C PRO A 84 9.34 -21.56 6.73
N LYS A 85 10.35 -21.06 7.44
CA LYS A 85 10.18 -20.51 8.78
C LYS A 85 10.58 -19.05 8.81
N ALA A 86 9.70 -18.20 9.34
CA ALA A 86 10.04 -16.81 9.65
C ALA A 86 9.21 -16.29 10.84
N PRO A 87 9.65 -15.24 11.53
CA PRO A 87 8.84 -14.59 12.56
C PRO A 87 7.54 -14.01 11.96
N CYS A 88 6.45 -14.10 12.72
CA CYS A 88 5.18 -13.52 12.32
C CYS A 88 5.13 -12.02 12.70
N PRO A 89 5.01 -11.08 11.73
CA PRO A 89 5.04 -9.64 12.03
C PRO A 89 3.93 -9.19 12.99
N LYS A 90 2.78 -9.88 12.94
CA LYS A 90 1.65 -9.60 13.84
C LYS A 90 1.93 -10.06 15.26
N CYS A 91 2.55 -11.24 15.46
CA CYS A 91 2.94 -11.72 16.78
C CYS A 91 4.06 -10.88 17.40
N VAL A 92 5.05 -10.47 16.61
CA VAL A 92 6.12 -9.56 17.04
C VAL A 92 5.50 -8.24 17.52
N LYS A 93 4.60 -7.65 16.73
CA LYS A 93 3.96 -6.37 17.07
C LYS A 93 3.06 -6.46 18.31
N ASP A 94 2.22 -7.48 18.40
CA ASP A 94 1.19 -7.56 19.45
C ASP A 94 1.72 -8.16 20.76
N LYS A 95 2.70 -9.07 20.69
CA LYS A 95 3.16 -9.87 21.84
C LYS A 95 4.67 -9.81 22.07
N GLY A 96 5.44 -9.20 21.17
CA GLY A 96 6.91 -9.28 21.22
C GLY A 96 7.45 -10.69 20.96
N ASP A 97 6.65 -11.58 20.37
CA ASP A 97 7.08 -12.95 20.05
C ASP A 97 7.73 -13.00 18.66
N ASP A 98 9.05 -13.08 18.65
CA ASP A 98 9.89 -13.17 17.46
C ASP A 98 10.31 -14.62 17.14
N SER A 99 9.66 -15.62 17.77
CA SER A 99 9.95 -17.01 17.45
C SER A 99 9.51 -17.35 16.01
N PRO A 100 10.35 -18.08 15.26
CA PRO A 100 10.03 -18.44 13.88
C PRO A 100 8.82 -19.38 13.83
N LYS A 101 7.90 -19.12 12.91
CA LYS A 101 6.70 -19.93 12.67
C LYS A 101 6.77 -20.59 11.31
N ASP A 102 6.15 -21.76 11.17
CA ASP A 102 5.95 -22.38 9.87
C ASP A 102 5.03 -21.52 9.02
N LEU A 103 5.39 -21.38 7.74
CA LEU A 103 4.67 -20.58 6.76
C LEU A 103 4.17 -21.49 5.63
N TYR A 104 2.92 -21.29 5.24
CA TYR A 104 2.28 -22.02 4.15
C TYR A 104 1.81 -21.05 3.07
N GLY A 105 2.09 -21.37 1.82
CA GLY A 105 1.85 -20.48 0.69
C GLY A 105 0.38 -20.40 0.25
N ILE A 106 -0.06 -19.20 -0.10
CA ILE A 106 -1.35 -18.95 -0.76
C ILE A 106 -1.06 -18.19 -2.06
N ARG A 107 -1.31 -18.83 -3.20
CA ARG A 107 -1.12 -18.26 -4.55
C ARG A 107 -2.39 -17.69 -5.15
N GLY A 108 -3.54 -18.04 -4.60
CA GLY A 108 -4.85 -17.71 -5.12
C GLY A 108 -5.97 -18.35 -4.29
N LEU A 109 -7.20 -18.32 -4.79
CA LEU A 109 -8.39 -18.84 -4.11
C LEU A 109 -8.93 -20.15 -4.70
N GLY A 110 -8.41 -20.58 -5.85
CA GLY A 110 -8.78 -21.80 -6.55
C GLY A 110 -8.10 -23.05 -5.98
N ASP A 111 -8.56 -24.20 -6.47
CA ASP A 111 -7.97 -25.49 -6.13
C ASP A 111 -6.52 -25.59 -6.66
N GLY A 112 -5.60 -26.09 -5.84
CA GLY A 112 -4.17 -26.16 -6.16
C GLY A 112 -3.38 -24.86 -5.96
N GLU A 113 -4.06 -23.74 -5.69
CA GLU A 113 -3.42 -22.46 -5.41
C GLU A 113 -2.99 -22.31 -3.94
N TYR A 114 -3.42 -23.22 -3.08
CA TYR A 114 -2.96 -23.33 -1.69
C TYR A 114 -1.84 -24.36 -1.58
N ASP A 115 -0.95 -24.15 -0.61
CA ASP A 115 -0.03 -25.18 -0.16
C ASP A 115 -0.79 -26.45 0.28
N ALA A 116 -0.27 -27.62 -0.08
CA ALA A 116 -0.88 -28.92 0.24
C ALA A 116 -0.95 -29.19 1.75
N MET A 117 -0.08 -28.55 2.54
CA MET A 117 -0.10 -28.65 4.00
C MET A 117 -1.23 -27.84 4.65
N ILE A 118 -1.91 -26.95 3.91
CA ILE A 118 -3.05 -26.19 4.42
C ILE A 118 -4.30 -27.09 4.43
N PRO A 119 -4.93 -27.32 5.59
CA PRO A 119 -6.14 -28.14 5.68
C PRO A 119 -7.27 -27.61 4.78
N ALA A 120 -8.00 -28.53 4.14
CA ALA A 120 -9.06 -28.17 3.21
C ALA A 120 -10.20 -27.37 3.86
N GLU A 121 -10.43 -27.60 5.15
CA GLU A 121 -11.43 -26.92 5.95
C GLU A 121 -11.10 -25.44 6.15
N TRP A 122 -9.81 -25.09 6.20
CA TRP A 122 -9.37 -23.70 6.40
C TRP A 122 -9.61 -22.86 5.16
N ARG A 123 -9.60 -23.48 3.96
CA ARG A 123 -9.81 -22.82 2.67
C ARG A 123 -11.26 -22.37 2.46
N ARG A 124 -12.22 -22.93 3.20
CA ARG A 124 -13.65 -22.62 3.06
C ARG A 124 -14.07 -21.51 4.01
N CYS A 125 -14.76 -20.50 3.48
CA CYS A 125 -15.24 -19.37 4.25
C CYS A 125 -16.74 -19.13 4.03
N PRO A 126 -17.64 -19.53 4.94
CA PRO A 126 -17.39 -20.19 6.23
C PRO A 126 -17.03 -21.68 6.11
N ALA A 127 -16.35 -22.24 7.11
CA ALA A 127 -15.94 -23.65 7.11
C ALA A 127 -17.11 -24.65 7.18
N ILE A 128 -18.25 -24.21 7.73
CA ILE A 128 -19.50 -24.99 7.82
C ILE A 128 -20.61 -24.32 7.02
N LYS A 129 -21.54 -25.12 6.49
CA LYS A 129 -22.74 -24.58 5.84
C LYS A 129 -23.66 -23.95 6.88
N LEU A 130 -24.09 -22.72 6.60
CA LEU A 130 -24.91 -21.92 7.52
C LEU A 130 -26.43 -22.07 7.30
N ASP A 131 -26.86 -23.04 6.49
CA ASP A 131 -28.23 -23.29 6.07
C ASP A 131 -28.96 -24.40 6.88
N SER A 132 -28.31 -25.01 7.86
CA SER A 132 -28.91 -26.10 8.64
C SER A 132 -30.07 -25.64 9.53
N SER A 133 -31.04 -26.53 9.75
CA SER A 133 -32.24 -26.29 10.58
C SER A 133 -32.02 -26.40 12.09
N VAL A 134 -30.76 -26.52 12.54
CA VAL A 134 -30.43 -26.65 13.97
C VAL A 134 -30.74 -25.33 14.70
N PRO A 135 -31.47 -25.36 15.84
CA PRO A 135 -31.68 -24.17 16.67
C PRO A 135 -30.33 -23.52 17.04
N GLY A 136 -30.11 -22.29 16.58
CA GLY A 136 -28.84 -21.54 16.77
C GLY A 136 -28.08 -21.25 15.47
N MET A 137 -28.26 -22.06 14.42
CA MET A 137 -27.56 -21.86 13.15
C MET A 137 -28.06 -20.64 12.38
N SER A 138 -29.34 -20.29 12.54
CA SER A 138 -29.88 -19.01 12.06
C SER A 138 -29.21 -17.80 12.72
N ALA A 139 -28.89 -17.89 14.02
CA ALA A 139 -28.19 -16.83 14.74
C ALA A 139 -26.73 -16.70 14.29
N VAL A 140 -26.02 -17.83 14.13
CA VAL A 140 -24.65 -17.84 13.59
C VAL A 140 -24.63 -17.26 12.17
N ARG A 141 -25.60 -17.64 11.32
CA ARG A 141 -25.76 -17.06 9.98
C ARG A 141 -25.92 -15.55 10.05
N PHE A 142 -26.81 -15.05 10.90
CA PHE A 142 -27.01 -13.62 11.08
C PHE A 142 -25.72 -12.90 11.51
N GLN A 143 -25.03 -13.42 12.53
CA GLN A 143 -23.79 -12.85 13.05
C GLN A 143 -22.68 -12.83 12.00
N TYR A 144 -22.48 -13.94 11.28
CA TYR A 144 -21.50 -14.05 10.22
C TYR A 144 -21.78 -13.05 9.10
N MET A 145 -23.03 -12.98 8.61
CA MET A 145 -23.41 -12.03 7.57
C MET A 145 -23.23 -10.56 8.01
N ALA A 146 -23.53 -10.23 9.27
CA ALA A 146 -23.30 -8.90 9.82
C ALA A 146 -21.80 -8.56 9.86
N LEU A 147 -20.94 -9.50 10.26
CA LEU A 147 -19.49 -9.33 10.23
C LEU A 147 -18.95 -9.14 8.81
N CYS A 148 -19.44 -9.93 7.84
CA CYS A 148 -19.06 -9.78 6.43
C CYS A 148 -19.43 -8.39 5.90
N GLN A 149 -20.65 -7.91 6.19
CA GLN A 149 -21.10 -6.58 5.79
C GLN A 149 -20.24 -5.48 6.44
N TYR A 150 -19.97 -5.59 7.74
CA TYR A 150 -19.10 -4.67 8.45
C TYR A 150 -17.69 -4.63 7.84
N ALA A 151 -17.09 -5.80 7.60
CA ALA A 151 -15.75 -5.91 7.03
C ALA A 151 -15.66 -5.29 5.63
N ARG A 152 -16.67 -5.53 4.76
CA ARG A 152 -16.77 -4.88 3.44
C ARG A 152 -16.83 -3.36 3.55
N GLN A 153 -17.67 -2.84 4.44
CA GLN A 153 -17.79 -1.39 4.64
C GLN A 153 -16.50 -0.80 5.22
N ALA A 154 -15.92 -1.42 6.24
CA ALA A 154 -14.67 -1.00 6.85
C ALA A 154 -13.53 -0.95 5.82
N ARG A 155 -13.43 -1.97 4.95
CA ARG A 155 -12.48 -1.99 3.84
C ARG A 155 -12.71 -0.83 2.86
N LYS A 156 -13.95 -0.59 2.45
CA LYS A 156 -14.30 0.53 1.55
C LYS A 156 -13.88 1.87 2.15
N HIS A 157 -14.18 2.09 3.42
CA HIS A 157 -13.77 3.28 4.15
C HIS A 157 -12.25 3.40 4.25
N TRP A 158 -11.56 2.33 4.63
CA TRP A 158 -10.10 2.29 4.73
C TRP A 158 -9.42 2.64 3.41
N LYS A 159 -9.79 1.96 2.32
CA LYS A 159 -9.22 2.21 0.98
C LYS A 159 -9.52 3.63 0.49
N GLY A 160 -10.74 4.12 0.73
CA GLY A 160 -11.12 5.50 0.42
C GLY A 160 -10.27 6.53 1.18
N SER A 161 -10.06 6.32 2.47
CA SER A 161 -9.22 7.18 3.32
C SER A 161 -7.74 7.11 2.94
N ALA A 162 -7.21 5.92 2.68
CA ALA A 162 -5.82 5.74 2.25
C ALA A 162 -5.54 6.45 0.91
N SER A 163 -6.47 6.36 -0.06
CA SER A 163 -6.35 7.08 -1.33
C SER A 163 -6.36 8.60 -1.15
N LYS A 164 -7.24 9.12 -0.28
CA LYS A 164 -7.29 10.56 0.05
C LYS A 164 -6.00 11.04 0.72
N LEU A 165 -5.47 10.26 1.66
CA LEU A 165 -4.21 10.56 2.33
C LEU A 165 -3.05 10.62 1.33
N SER A 166 -2.90 9.61 0.48
CA SER A 166 -1.86 9.58 -0.55
C SER A 166 -1.92 10.77 -1.50
N LYS A 167 -3.13 11.18 -1.94
CA LYS A 167 -3.32 12.38 -2.76
C LYS A 167 -2.95 13.66 -2.02
N ALA A 168 -3.32 13.78 -0.74
CA ALA A 168 -2.98 14.94 0.08
C ALA A 168 -1.46 15.04 0.33
N GLU A 169 -0.79 13.92 0.56
CA GLU A 169 0.67 13.86 0.71
C GLU A 169 1.38 14.26 -0.59
N ALA A 170 0.91 13.78 -1.74
CA ALA A 170 1.44 14.15 -3.05
C ALA A 170 1.23 15.65 -3.36
N ALA A 171 0.05 16.20 -3.03
CA ALA A 171 -0.19 17.63 -3.16
C ALA A 171 0.73 18.45 -2.24
N CYS A 172 0.91 18.01 -0.99
CA CYS A 172 1.79 18.69 -0.04
C CYS A 172 3.26 18.64 -0.48
N SER A 173 3.74 17.53 -1.05
CA SER A 173 5.11 17.42 -1.55
C SER A 173 5.34 18.32 -2.76
N GLU A 174 4.36 18.43 -3.65
CA GLU A 174 4.42 19.33 -4.81
C GLU A 174 4.42 20.81 -4.38
N GLU A 175 3.54 21.20 -3.48
CA GLU A 175 3.53 22.56 -2.92
C GLU A 175 4.86 22.93 -2.25
N ARG A 176 5.47 21.98 -1.52
CA ARG A 176 6.80 22.17 -0.93
C ARG A 176 7.87 22.37 -1.99
N ARG A 177 7.79 21.68 -3.13
CA ARG A 177 8.71 21.83 -4.25
C ARG A 177 8.55 23.21 -4.89
N GLN A 178 7.34 23.62 -5.22
CA GLN A 178 7.03 24.92 -5.81
C GLN A 178 7.45 26.07 -4.90
N ARG A 179 7.19 25.95 -3.59
CA ARG A 179 7.61 26.95 -2.60
C ARG A 179 9.14 27.13 -2.58
N ARG A 180 9.92 26.04 -2.67
CA ARG A 180 11.38 26.12 -2.72
C ARG A 180 11.87 26.82 -3.99
N GLU A 181 11.24 26.53 -5.11
CA GLU A 181 11.56 27.17 -6.39
C GLU A 181 11.25 28.67 -6.38
N LEU A 182 10.03 29.04 -5.97
CA LEU A 182 9.62 30.43 -5.80
C LEU A 182 10.53 31.18 -4.82
N GLN A 183 10.91 30.55 -3.70
CA GLN A 183 11.83 31.17 -2.74
C GLN A 183 13.22 31.43 -3.36
N SER A 184 13.72 30.52 -4.20
CA SER A 184 14.97 30.72 -4.94
C SER A 184 14.84 31.87 -5.94
N GLN A 185 13.75 31.93 -6.70
CA GLN A 185 13.50 33.01 -7.65
C GLN A 185 13.38 34.38 -6.95
N VAL A 186 12.67 34.46 -5.84
CA VAL A 186 12.56 35.68 -5.03
C VAL A 186 13.93 36.14 -4.51
N GLN A 187 14.78 35.23 -4.06
CA GLN A 187 16.15 35.57 -3.63
C GLN A 187 17.01 36.07 -4.79
N GLN A 188 16.89 35.47 -5.97
CA GLN A 188 17.60 35.90 -7.17
C GLN A 188 17.16 37.30 -7.62
N LEU A 189 15.85 37.54 -7.68
CA LEU A 189 15.28 38.83 -8.05
C LEU A 189 15.73 39.93 -7.06
N LYS A 190 15.73 39.65 -5.75
CA LYS A 190 16.24 40.60 -4.74
C LYS A 190 17.69 41.01 -5.02
N LYS A 191 18.58 40.05 -5.28
CA LYS A 191 19.98 40.33 -5.63
C LYS A 191 20.11 41.18 -6.90
N GLN A 192 19.29 40.90 -7.91
CA GLN A 192 19.27 41.69 -9.15
C GLN A 192 18.80 43.12 -8.89
N THR A 193 17.73 43.31 -8.10
CA THR A 193 17.25 44.63 -7.72
C THR A 193 18.31 45.42 -6.95
N GLU A 194 18.99 44.80 -5.97
CA GLU A 194 20.10 45.42 -5.23
C GLU A 194 21.23 45.85 -6.18
N THR A 195 21.57 45.01 -7.16
CA THR A 195 22.61 45.31 -8.16
C THR A 195 22.23 46.50 -9.04
N VAL A 196 20.99 46.53 -9.53
CA VAL A 196 20.48 47.65 -10.35
C VAL A 196 20.45 48.94 -9.55
N GLN A 197 20.01 48.90 -8.29
CA GLN A 197 20.01 50.06 -7.40
C GLN A 197 21.43 50.61 -7.16
N ASP A 198 22.43 49.74 -6.96
CA ASP A 198 23.84 50.17 -6.86
C ASP A 198 24.30 50.87 -8.13
N LEU A 199 24.05 50.26 -9.30
CA LEU A 199 24.42 50.81 -10.61
C LEU A 199 23.76 52.17 -10.87
N GLU A 200 22.46 52.31 -10.58
CA GLU A 200 21.74 53.58 -10.68
C GLU A 200 22.35 54.64 -9.77
N SER A 201 22.72 54.28 -8.54
CA SER A 201 23.36 55.21 -7.61
C SER A 201 24.72 55.70 -8.12
N ARG A 202 25.49 54.80 -8.75
CA ARG A 202 26.80 55.09 -9.35
C ARG A 202 26.65 55.95 -10.60
N LEU A 203 25.65 55.66 -11.44
CA LEU A 203 25.32 56.45 -12.62
C LEU A 203 24.96 57.88 -12.22
N LYS A 204 24.05 58.05 -11.25
CA LYS A 204 23.66 59.38 -10.74
C LYS A 204 24.86 60.17 -10.21
N LYS A 205 25.77 59.51 -9.45
CA LYS A 205 27.02 60.13 -8.98
C LYS A 205 27.93 60.58 -10.13
N TRP A 206 28.01 59.78 -11.20
CA TRP A 206 28.82 60.09 -12.38
C TRP A 206 28.21 61.22 -13.22
N GLU A 207 26.90 61.20 -13.44
CA GLU A 207 26.17 62.27 -14.14
C GLU A 207 26.27 63.62 -13.41
N ALA A 208 26.23 63.62 -12.08
CA ALA A 208 26.47 64.82 -11.29
C ALA A 208 27.90 65.40 -11.48
N ARG A 209 28.87 64.56 -11.84
CA ARG A 209 30.27 64.96 -12.09
C ARG A 209 30.54 65.45 -13.51
N LYS A 210 29.74 65.04 -14.49
CA LYS A 210 29.84 65.46 -15.91
C LYS A 210 29.97 66.97 -16.15
N PRO A 211 29.16 67.86 -15.52
CA PRO A 211 29.26 69.30 -15.77
C PRO A 211 30.55 69.96 -15.24
N VAL A 212 31.28 69.29 -14.34
CA VAL A 212 32.59 69.74 -13.84
C VAL A 212 33.71 69.32 -14.80
N ILE A 213 33.56 68.19 -15.49
CA ILE A 213 34.54 67.64 -16.42
C ILE A 213 34.46 68.32 -17.80
N ASN A 214 33.26 68.68 -18.27
CA ASN A 214 33.06 69.36 -19.56
C ASN A 214 33.36 70.88 -19.52
N ARG A 215 33.86 71.40 -18.39
CA ARG A 215 34.42 72.75 -18.31
C ARG A 215 35.94 72.64 -18.23
N GLU A 216 36.59 72.36 -19.36
CA GLU A 216 38.01 72.69 -19.50
C GLU A 216 38.16 74.13 -20.01
N PRO A 217 39.10 74.92 -19.49
CA PRO A 217 39.28 76.32 -19.81
C PRO A 217 39.92 76.51 -21.20
N LEU A 218 39.49 77.56 -21.90
CA LEU A 218 40.25 78.21 -22.98
C LEU A 218 41.59 78.74 -22.47
#